data_AF-A0A381I5C8-F1
#
_entry.id   AF-A0A381I5C8-F1
#
_cell.length_a   1.000
_cell.length_b   1.000
_cell.length_c   1.000
_cell.angle_alpha   90.00
_cell.angle_beta   90.00
_cell.angle_gamma   90.00
#
_symmetry.space_group_name_H-M   'P 1'
#
loop_
_entity.id
_entity.type
_entity.pdbx_description
1 polymer ?
#
loop_
_entity_poly.entity_id
_entity_poly.type
_entity_poly.pdbx_seq_one_letter_code
_entity_poly.pdbx_strand_id
1 'polypeptide(L)'
;MAKNDAIVVVHSALDYRRIIDVPGYERVNLHPATRFIGTMNYEYAGTKELNEALVSRFMVIDIPPIEEDKLMMILKNEFSDADEEKLIHFAGNIFRFTIEVSKWRDI
;
A
#
# COMPACT_ATOMS: atom_id res chain seq x y z
N MET A 1 2.50 14.68 0.73
CA MET A 1 2.84 14.63 2.16
C MET A 1 1.59 14.96 2.96
N ALA A 2 1.23 14.17 3.97
CA ALA A 2 0.10 14.52 4.85
C ALA A 2 0.38 15.84 5.60
N LYS A 3 -0.65 16.66 5.81
CA LYS A 3 -0.52 17.89 6.62
C LYS A 3 -0.14 17.52 8.06
N ASN A 4 0.72 18.32 8.70
CA ASN A 4 1.26 18.02 10.04
C ASN A 4 0.14 17.83 11.08
N ASP A 5 -0.92 18.63 11.00
CA ASP A 5 -2.07 18.53 11.92
C ASP A 5 -2.84 17.21 11.79
N ALA A 6 -2.85 16.62 10.58
CA ALA A 6 -3.49 15.33 10.35
C ALA A 6 -2.68 14.17 10.94
N ILE A 7 -1.35 14.32 11.07
CA ILE A 7 -0.47 13.29 11.63
C ILE A 7 -0.78 13.10 13.13
N VAL A 8 -1.09 14.16 13.85
CA VAL A 8 -1.49 14.09 15.27
C VAL A 8 -2.75 13.25 15.46
N VAL A 9 -3.76 13.47 14.61
CA VAL A 9 -5.01 12.71 14.63
C VAL A 9 -4.76 11.23 14.32
N VAL A 10 -3.91 10.95 13.33
CA VAL A 10 -3.52 9.58 12.96
C VAL A 10 -2.78 8.89 14.10
N HIS A 11 -1.88 9.59 14.80
CA HIS A 11 -1.21 9.02 15.97
C HIS A 11 -2.18 8.65 17.09
N SER A 12 -3.18 9.49 17.37
CA SER A 12 -4.22 9.19 18.37
C SER A 12 -5.10 8.01 17.95
N ALA A 13 -5.42 7.90 16.66
CA ALA A 13 -6.22 6.80 16.13
C ALA A 13 -5.50 5.44 16.18
N LEU A 14 -4.18 5.45 15.95
CA LEU A 14 -3.32 4.27 15.97
C LEU A 14 -2.81 3.90 17.37
N ASP A 15 -3.07 4.75 18.37
CA ASP A 15 -2.64 4.50 19.73
C ASP A 15 -3.46 3.38 20.37
N TYR A 16 -2.85 2.64 21.31
CA TYR A 16 -3.49 1.51 21.99
C TYR A 16 -4.77 1.91 22.74
N ARG A 17 -4.88 3.19 23.14
CA ARG A 17 -6.06 3.74 23.80
C ARG A 17 -7.28 3.75 22.90
N ARG A 18 -7.11 3.81 21.58
CA ARG A 18 -8.18 3.84 20.57
C ARG A 18 -9.17 5.00 20.75
N ILE A 19 -8.64 6.15 21.16
CA ILE A 19 -9.41 7.38 21.37
C ILE A 19 -8.75 8.48 20.57
N ILE A 20 -9.54 9.13 19.71
CA ILE A 20 -9.14 10.35 19.03
C ILE A 20 -9.58 11.52 19.91
N ASP A 21 -8.61 12.25 20.45
CA ASP A 21 -8.82 13.46 21.25
C ASP A 21 -8.28 14.66 20.46
N VAL A 22 -9.18 15.54 20.00
CA VAL A 22 -8.84 16.77 19.28
C VAL A 22 -9.29 17.95 20.13
N PRO A 23 -8.39 18.89 20.49
CA PRO A 23 -8.77 20.06 21.26
C PRO A 23 -9.95 20.82 20.62
N GLY A 24 -10.99 21.09 21.41
CA GLY A 24 -12.21 21.77 20.95
C GLY A 24 -13.30 20.84 20.40
N TYR A 25 -13.08 19.53 20.36
CA TYR A 25 -14.06 18.52 19.96
C TYR A 25 -14.30 17.48 21.06
N GLU A 26 -15.38 16.71 20.92
CA GLU A 26 -15.63 15.53 21.76
C GLU A 26 -14.63 14.41 21.44
N ARG A 27 -14.28 13.63 22.46
CA ARG A 27 -13.45 12.44 22.29
C ARG A 27 -14.19 11.38 21.48
N VAL A 28 -13.55 10.89 20.42
CA VAL A 28 -14.11 9.83 19.58
C VAL A 28 -13.48 8.50 19.95
N ASN A 29 -14.29 7.57 20.47
CA ASN A 29 -13.87 6.19 20.75
C ASN A 29 -13.96 5.36 19.47
N LEU A 30 -12.88 4.66 19.10
CA LEU A 30 -12.89 3.76 17.95
C LEU A 30 -13.59 2.45 18.29
N HIS A 31 -14.51 2.02 17.42
CA HIS A 31 -15.20 0.74 17.55
C HIS A 31 -14.21 -0.43 17.62
N PRO A 32 -14.37 -1.46 18.48
CA PRO A 32 -13.41 -2.55 18.65
C PRO A 32 -12.96 -3.25 17.36
N ALA A 33 -13.83 -3.31 16.35
CA ALA A 33 -13.54 -3.91 15.04
C ALA A 33 -12.73 -3.02 14.07
N THR A 34 -12.48 -1.73 14.37
CA THR A 34 -11.68 -0.85 13.50
C THR A 34 -10.28 -1.43 13.29
N ARG A 35 -9.82 -1.41 12.04
CA ARG A 35 -8.46 -1.80 11.61
C ARG A 35 -7.91 -0.73 10.70
N PHE A 36 -6.59 -0.58 10.72
CA PHE A 36 -5.87 0.38 9.88
C PHE A 36 -4.96 -0.39 8.94
N ILE A 37 -5.00 -0.03 7.66
CA ILE A 37 -4.09 -0.53 6.64
C ILE A 37 -3.38 0.70 6.07
N GLY A 38 -2.07 0.72 6.21
CA GLY A 38 -1.21 1.74 5.61
C GLY A 38 -0.51 1.16 4.39
N THR A 39 -0.44 1.93 3.31
CA THR A 39 0.40 1.62 2.16
C THR A 39 1.45 2.70 2.01
N MET A 40 2.62 2.33 1.50
CA MET A 40 3.69 3.27 1.21
C MET A 40 4.22 3.03 -0.20
N ASN A 41 4.40 4.12 -0.93
CA ASN A 41 5.14 4.10 -2.17
C ASN A 41 6.60 4.41 -1.83
N TYR A 42 7.47 3.41 -1.95
CA TYR A 42 8.91 3.61 -1.78
C TYR A 42 9.46 4.52 -2.89
N GLU A 43 10.46 5.33 -2.56
CA GLU A 43 11.34 6.04 -3.52
C GLU A 43 10.63 7.03 -4.46
N TYR A 44 9.44 7.52 -4.09
CA TYR A 44 8.76 8.52 -4.91
C TYR A 44 9.40 9.89 -4.71
N ALA A 45 9.80 10.56 -5.80
CA ALA A 45 10.43 11.88 -5.73
C ALA A 45 9.61 12.89 -4.90
N GLY A 46 10.26 13.53 -3.92
CA GLY A 46 9.60 14.47 -3.01
C GLY A 46 8.79 13.83 -1.86
N THR A 47 8.92 12.51 -1.65
CA THR A 47 8.41 11.86 -0.43
C THR A 47 9.48 11.87 0.66
N LYS A 48 9.07 12.21 1.88
CA LYS A 48 9.88 11.98 3.08
C LYS A 48 9.63 10.57 3.56
N GLU A 49 10.67 9.92 4.05
CA GLU A 49 10.53 8.67 4.78
C GLU A 49 9.49 8.84 5.90
N LEU A 50 8.71 7.77 6.13
CA LEU A 50 7.72 7.77 7.19
C LEU A 50 8.42 7.92 8.54
N ASN A 51 7.83 8.72 9.43
CA ASN A 51 8.33 8.88 10.79
C ASN A 51 8.41 7.52 11.48
N GLU A 52 9.56 7.16 12.05
CA GLU A 52 9.78 5.90 12.78
C GLU A 52 8.72 5.67 13.87
N ALA A 53 8.26 6.73 14.54
CA ALA A 53 7.20 6.63 15.54
C ALA A 53 5.85 6.23 14.93
N LEU A 54 5.59 6.59 13.68
CA LEU A 54 4.39 6.13 12.97
C LEU A 54 4.55 4.67 12.54
N VAL A 55 5.70 4.33 11.99
CA VAL A 55 6.01 2.96 11.52
C VAL A 55 5.92 1.95 12.67
N SER A 56 6.40 2.29 13.87
CA SER A 56 6.36 1.40 15.04
C SER A 56 4.95 1.05 15.55
N ARG A 57 3.91 1.74 15.07
CA ARG A 57 2.50 1.44 15.36
C ARG A 57 1.86 0.47 14.37
N PHE A 58 2.57 0.10 13.31
CA PHE A 58 2.11 -0.86 12.31
C PHE A 58 2.92 -2.16 12.40
N MET A 59 2.26 -3.26 12.04
CA MET A 59 2.95 -4.45 11.58
C MET A 59 3.35 -4.22 10.13
N VAL A 60 4.66 -4.13 9.87
CA VAL A 60 5.18 -3.95 8.52
C VAL A 60 5.23 -5.30 7.82
N ILE A 61 4.57 -5.38 6.67
CA ILE A 61 4.56 -6.56 5.80
C ILE A 61 5.19 -6.13 4.49
N ASP A 62 6.28 -6.79 4.11
CA ASP A 62 6.87 -6.62 2.78
C ASP A 62 6.07 -7.46 1.78
N ILE A 63 5.55 -6.81 0.75
CA ILE A 63 4.73 -7.45 -0.27
C ILE A 63 5.64 -7.76 -1.47
N PRO A 64 5.92 -9.04 -1.76
CA PRO A 64 6.76 -9.39 -2.88
C PRO A 64 6.11 -8.97 -4.21
N PRO A 65 6.90 -8.67 -5.25
CA PRO A 65 6.37 -8.43 -6.58
C PRO A 65 5.61 -9.66 -7.08
N ILE A 66 4.61 -9.43 -7.92
CA ILE A 66 3.89 -10.52 -8.58
C ILE A 66 4.83 -11.24 -9.56
N GLU A 67 4.71 -12.56 -9.67
CA GLU A 67 5.45 -13.39 -10.63
C GLU A 67 4.59 -13.70 -11.86
N GLU A 68 5.22 -13.97 -13.00
CA GLU A 68 4.51 -14.10 -14.28
C GLU A 68 3.54 -15.28 -14.32
N ASP A 69 3.91 -16.39 -13.71
CA ASP A 69 3.08 -17.57 -13.52
C ASP A 69 1.82 -17.27 -12.70
N LYS A 70 1.95 -16.48 -11.61
CA LYS A 70 0.82 -16.06 -10.78
C LYS A 70 -0.12 -15.11 -11.52
N LEU A 71 0.45 -14.16 -12.29
CA LEU A 71 -0.36 -13.29 -13.13
C LEU A 71 -1.12 -14.12 -14.17
N MET A 72 -0.45 -15.06 -14.82
CA MET A 72 -1.09 -15.96 -15.78
C MET A 72 -2.18 -16.83 -15.15
N MET A 73 -1.97 -17.32 -13.93
CA MET A 73 -2.99 -18.05 -13.17
C MET A 73 -4.25 -17.20 -12.96
N ILE A 74 -4.08 -15.95 -12.52
CA ILE A 74 -5.20 -15.01 -12.32
C ILE A 74 -5.90 -14.74 -13.67
N LEU A 75 -5.15 -14.45 -14.72
CA LEU A 75 -5.70 -14.15 -16.04
C LEU A 75 -6.49 -15.34 -16.63
N LYS A 76 -5.99 -16.56 -16.50
CA LYS A 76 -6.70 -17.77 -16.95
C LYS A 76 -7.96 -18.05 -16.14
N ASN A 77 -7.97 -17.69 -14.85
CA ASN A 77 -9.16 -17.83 -14.01
C ASN A 77 -10.24 -16.81 -14.37
N GLU A 78 -9.88 -15.55 -14.58
CA GLU A 78 -10.83 -14.47 -14.91
C GLU A 78 -11.30 -14.53 -16.38
N PHE A 79 -10.45 -15.01 -17.28
CA PHE A 79 -10.73 -15.09 -18.71
C PHE A 79 -10.57 -16.52 -19.23
N SER A 80 -11.48 -17.40 -18.81
CA SER A 80 -11.46 -18.83 -19.20
C SER A 80 -11.52 -19.07 -20.70
N ASP A 81 -12.19 -18.17 -21.44
CA ASP A 81 -12.45 -18.30 -22.87
C ASP A 81 -11.45 -17.49 -23.72
N ALA A 82 -10.47 -16.86 -23.11
CA ALA A 82 -9.48 -16.06 -23.81
C ALA A 82 -8.40 -16.93 -24.47
N ASP A 83 -7.93 -16.44 -25.60
CA ASP A 83 -6.81 -17.02 -26.34
C ASP A 83 -5.52 -16.97 -25.51
N GLU A 84 -4.91 -18.14 -25.29
CA GLU A 84 -3.74 -18.30 -24.42
C GLU A 84 -2.52 -17.50 -24.92
N GLU A 85 -2.30 -17.41 -26.24
CA GLU A 85 -1.19 -16.63 -26.78
C GLU A 85 -1.38 -15.13 -26.50
N LYS A 86 -2.62 -14.64 -26.57
CA LYS A 86 -2.93 -13.25 -26.24
C LYS A 86 -2.73 -12.96 -24.76
N LEU A 87 -3.08 -13.89 -23.87
CA LEU A 87 -2.85 -13.75 -22.44
C LEU A 87 -1.36 -13.72 -22.11
N ILE A 88 -0.56 -14.60 -22.72
CA ILE A 88 0.90 -14.62 -22.56
C ILE A 88 1.50 -13.29 -23.03
N HIS A 89 1.10 -12.80 -24.21
CA HIS A 89 1.58 -11.52 -24.72
C HIS A 89 1.23 -10.35 -23.79
N PHE A 90 0.00 -10.33 -23.27
CA PHE A 90 -0.45 -9.31 -22.34
C PHE A 90 0.33 -9.34 -21.01
N ALA A 91 0.50 -10.53 -20.42
CA ALA A 91 1.29 -10.70 -19.21
C ALA A 91 2.75 -10.26 -19.42
N GLY A 92 3.38 -10.71 -20.50
CA GLY A 92 4.74 -10.30 -20.84
C GLY A 92 4.93 -8.79 -20.99
N ASN A 93 3.92 -8.08 -21.51
CA ASN A 93 3.95 -6.61 -21.61
C ASN A 93 3.86 -5.93 -20.23
N ILE A 94 3.03 -6.44 -19.32
CA ILE A 94 2.94 -5.93 -17.94
C ILE A 94 4.28 -6.11 -17.22
N PHE A 95 4.91 -7.27 -17.35
CA PHE A 95 6.20 -7.55 -16.73
C PHE A 95 7.33 -6.71 -17.32
N ARG A 96 7.37 -6.56 -18.65
CA ARG A 96 8.33 -5.68 -19.32
C ARG A 96 8.21 -4.24 -18.83
N PHE A 97 6.98 -3.72 -18.73
CA PHE A 97 6.74 -2.38 -18.20
C PHE A 97 7.19 -2.25 -16.74
N THR A 98 6.91 -3.26 -15.91
CA THR A 98 7.33 -3.29 -14.50
C THR A 98 8.86 -3.28 -14.36
N ILE A 99 9.58 -4.03 -15.19
CA ILE A 99 11.04 -4.04 -15.23
C ILE A 99 11.59 -2.69 -15.71
N GLU A 100 11.01 -2.11 -16.75
CA GLU A 100 11.44 -0.79 -17.24
C GLU A 100 11.26 0.29 -16.18
N VAL A 101 10.10 0.35 -15.52
CA VAL A 101 9.84 1.28 -14.40
C VAL A 101 10.82 1.05 -13.24
N SER A 102 11.17 -0.21 -12.97
CA SER A 102 12.15 -0.53 -11.91
C SER A 102 13.56 -0.04 -12.24
N LYS A 103 13.98 -0.06 -13.51
CA LYS A 103 15.29 0.48 -13.93
C LYS A 103 15.43 1.99 -13.73
N TRP A 104 14.31 2.73 -13.69
CA TRP A 104 14.31 4.15 -13.34
C TRP A 104 14.39 4.41 -11.83
N ARG A 105 14.28 3.38 -10.98
CA ARG A 105 14.40 3.50 -9.50
C ARG A 105 15.86 3.51 -9.03
N ASP A 106 16.76 2.95 -9.83
CA ASP A 106 18.21 2.81 -9.51
C ASP A 106 19.08 3.99 -10.02
N ILE A 107 18.47 5.07 -10.54
CA ILE A 107 19.15 6.29 -11.06
C ILE A 107 18.69 7.50 -10.26
#